data_AF-A0A3P7FE57-F1
#
_entry.id   AF-A0A3P7FE57-F1
#
_cell.length_a   1.000
_cell.length_b   1.000
_cell.length_c   1.000
_cell.angle_alpha   90.00
_cell.angle_beta   90.00
_cell.angle_gamma   90.00
#
_symmetry.space_group_name_H-M   'P 1'
#
loop_
_entity.id
_entity.type
_entity.pdbx_description
1 polymer ?
#
loop_
_entity_poly.entity_id
_entity_poly.type
_entity_poly.pdbx_seq_one_letter_code
_entity_poly.pdbx_strand_id
1 'polypeptide(L)'
;MHELKIWKLFPALVDYVTYEGSMTSPGCYETVTWIILNHPIYITRTNLNKWRKLQRTIAAEKEPQYVAPNFRPLQHSYGRLIRTNIINKNASIECKRHITVSRYRSNLGRT
;
A
#
# COMPACT_ATOMS: atom_id res chain seq x y z
N MET A 1 -24.15 -15.90 -11.37
CA MET A 1 -22.83 -15.24 -11.33
C MET A 1 -22.65 -14.71 -9.91
N HIS A 2 -21.69 -15.21 -9.14
CA HIS A 2 -21.48 -14.70 -7.77
C HIS A 2 -20.84 -13.30 -7.84
N GLU A 3 -21.45 -12.34 -7.14
CA GLU A 3 -20.92 -10.99 -7.01
C GLU A 3 -19.60 -11.01 -6.23
N LEU A 4 -18.57 -10.34 -6.76
CA LEU A 4 -17.29 -10.19 -6.09
C LEU A 4 -17.43 -9.18 -4.94
N LYS A 5 -17.43 -9.68 -3.72
CA LYS A 5 -17.49 -8.87 -2.49
C LYS A 5 -16.09 -8.33 -2.14
N ILE A 6 -15.77 -7.12 -2.59
CA ILE A 6 -14.44 -6.49 -2.42
C ILE A 6 -13.99 -6.43 -0.95
N TRP A 7 -14.91 -6.21 -0.01
CA TRP A 7 -14.58 -6.18 1.43
C TRP A 7 -14.02 -7.49 1.97
N LYS A 8 -14.22 -8.63 1.28
CA LYS A 8 -13.58 -9.91 1.63
C LYS A 8 -12.08 -9.94 1.33
N LEU A 9 -11.55 -8.95 0.62
CA LEU A 9 -10.12 -8.77 0.37
C LEU A 9 -9.42 -7.93 1.45
N PHE A 10 -10.13 -7.53 2.51
CA PHE A 10 -9.54 -6.83 3.64
C PHE A 10 -9.15 -7.83 4.75
N PRO A 11 -8.05 -7.58 5.48
CA PRO A 11 -7.74 -8.29 6.71
C PRO A 11 -8.82 -8.03 7.77
N ALA A 12 -8.95 -8.93 8.74
CA ALA A 12 -9.93 -8.79 9.82
C ALA A 12 -9.64 -7.61 10.76
N LEU A 13 -8.36 -7.28 10.97
CA LEU A 13 -7.91 -6.15 11.78
C LEU A 13 -7.52 -4.98 10.88
N VAL A 14 -8.10 -3.80 11.12
CA VAL A 14 -7.89 -2.58 10.32
C VAL A 14 -6.88 -1.67 11.00
N ASP A 15 -5.70 -2.21 11.27
CA ASP A 15 -4.53 -1.41 11.61
C ASP A 15 -3.88 -0.92 10.31
N TYR A 16 -3.45 0.35 10.27
CA TYR A 16 -2.91 0.95 9.07
C TYR A 16 -1.87 2.04 9.38
N VAL A 17 -1.07 2.32 8.36
CA VAL A 17 -0.13 3.44 8.28
C VAL A 17 -0.54 4.32 7.10
N THR A 18 -0.46 5.65 7.25
CA THR A 18 -0.81 6.61 6.20
C THR A 18 0.22 7.72 6.03
N TYR A 19 0.50 8.08 4.78
CA TYR A 19 1.45 9.12 4.40
C TYR A 19 1.12 9.70 3.00
N GLU A 20 1.58 10.92 2.73
CA GLU A 20 1.52 11.54 1.40
C GLU A 20 2.65 11.02 0.52
N GLY A 21 2.33 10.58 -0.69
CA GLY A 21 3.28 10.00 -1.62
C GLY A 21 2.88 10.18 -3.07
N SER A 22 3.49 9.37 -3.92
CA SER A 22 3.26 9.38 -5.37
C SER A 22 2.69 8.07 -5.87
N MET A 23 2.21 8.11 -7.11
CA MET A 23 1.95 6.92 -7.90
C MET A 23 3.23 6.06 -8.03
N THR A 24 3.07 4.74 -8.01
CA THR A 24 4.16 3.77 -8.21
C THR A 24 4.33 3.33 -9.66
N SER A 25 3.52 3.88 -10.57
CA SER A 25 3.57 3.71 -12.02
C SER A 25 4.02 5.00 -12.72
N PRO A 26 4.37 4.97 -14.03
CA PRO A 26 4.78 6.15 -14.78
C PRO A 26 3.80 7.33 -14.65
N GLY A 27 4.36 8.54 -14.70
CA GLY A 27 3.70 9.78 -14.29
C GLY A 27 4.14 10.21 -12.88
N CYS A 28 4.31 9.25 -11.96
CA CYS A 28 4.89 9.45 -10.62
C CYS A 28 4.28 10.64 -9.84
N TYR A 29 3.05 11.03 -10.14
CA TYR A 29 2.43 12.23 -9.59
C TYR A 29 2.31 12.12 -8.06
N GLU A 30 2.71 13.18 -7.37
CA GLU A 30 2.67 13.32 -5.91
C GLU A 30 1.26 13.71 -5.41
N THR A 31 0.28 12.87 -5.73
CA THR A 31 -1.15 13.13 -5.50
C THR A 31 -1.82 12.03 -4.67
N VAL A 32 -1.04 11.11 -4.08
CA VAL A 32 -1.57 9.91 -3.41
C VAL A 32 -1.43 10.04 -1.89
N THR A 33 -2.55 10.04 -1.18
CA THR A 33 -2.56 9.72 0.26
C THR A 33 -2.65 8.21 0.41
N TRP A 34 -1.54 7.57 0.80
CA TRP A 34 -1.50 6.12 0.98
C TRP A 34 -2.18 5.71 2.28
N ILE A 35 -2.91 4.59 2.24
CA ILE A 35 -3.37 3.84 3.41
C ILE A 35 -2.84 2.41 3.25
N ILE A 36 -1.84 2.06 4.05
CA ILE A 36 -1.20 0.74 4.03
C ILE A 36 -1.73 -0.04 5.23
N LEU A 37 -2.45 -1.13 4.96
CA LEU A 37 -2.91 -2.03 6.01
C LEU A 37 -1.73 -2.79 6.61
N ASN A 38 -1.69 -2.87 7.93
CA ASN A 38 -0.62 -3.49 8.70
C ASN A 38 -0.76 -5.02 8.82
N HIS A 39 -1.91 -5.56 8.42
CA HIS A 39 -2.18 -7.00 8.43
C HIS A 39 -2.30 -7.54 7.00
N PRO A 40 -1.57 -8.61 6.64
CA PRO A 40 -1.63 -9.18 5.31
C PRO A 40 -2.93 -9.94 5.06
N ILE A 41 -3.31 -10.06 3.79
CA ILE A 41 -4.24 -11.08 3.34
C ILE A 41 -3.48 -12.29 2.79
N TYR A 42 -4.04 -13.48 3.00
CA TYR A 42 -3.39 -14.73 2.61
C TYR A 42 -3.99 -15.27 1.31
N ILE A 43 -3.13 -15.78 0.44
CA ILE A 43 -3.51 -16.49 -0.79
C ILE A 43 -2.77 -17.82 -0.85
N THR A 44 -3.35 -18.81 -1.53
CA THR A 44 -2.67 -20.09 -1.74
C THR A 44 -1.51 -19.95 -2.72
N ARG A 45 -0.49 -20.79 -2.56
CA ARG A 45 0.65 -20.85 -3.49
C ARG A 45 0.20 -21.15 -4.93
N THR A 46 -0.83 -21.98 -5.11
CA THR A 46 -1.43 -22.28 -6.41
C THR A 46 -1.98 -21.03 -7.08
N ASN A 47 -2.71 -20.19 -6.34
CA ASN A 47 -3.26 -18.94 -6.87
C ASN A 47 -2.14 -17.94 -7.18
N LEU A 48 -1.14 -17.80 -6.29
CA LEU A 48 0.02 -16.96 -6.55
C LEU A 48 0.80 -17.39 -7.80
N ASN A 49 0.94 -18.70 -8.03
CA ASN A 49 1.60 -19.23 -9.23
C ASN A 49 0.80 -18.93 -10.51
N LYS A 50 -0.54 -18.87 -10.45
CA LYS A 50 -1.36 -18.41 -11.58
C LYS A 50 -1.08 -16.94 -11.90
N TRP A 51 -0.99 -16.08 -10.88
CA TRP A 51 -0.68 -14.66 -11.07
C TRP A 51 0.71 -14.43 -11.66
N ARG A 52 1.71 -15.20 -11.23
CA ARG A 52 3.09 -15.11 -11.78
C ARG A 52 3.19 -15.50 -13.25
N LYS A 53 2.20 -16.22 -13.80
CA LYS A 53 2.13 -16.63 -15.21
C LYS A 53 1.40 -15.63 -16.10
N LEU A 54 0.91 -14.51 -15.55
CA LEU A 54 0.28 -13.46 -16.34
C LEU A 54 1.30 -12.88 -17.33
N GLN A 55 0.90 -12.81 -18.60
CA GLN A 55 1.70 -12.26 -19.68
C GLN A 55 1.31 -10.79 -19.93
N ARG A 56 2.22 -10.01 -20.51
CA ARG A 56 1.96 -8.62 -20.90
C ARG A 56 1.06 -8.50 -22.12
N THR A 57 0.78 -9.63 -22.76
CA THR A 57 0.09 -9.78 -24.05
C THR A 57 -1.36 -10.23 -23.84
N ILE A 58 -2.21 -9.98 -24.84
CA ILE A 58 -3.65 -10.31 -24.76
C ILE A 58 -3.88 -11.83 -24.89
N ALA A 59 -3.04 -12.50 -25.67
CA ALA A 59 -3.09 -13.94 -25.89
C ALA A 59 -1.81 -14.62 -25.38
N ALA A 60 -1.89 -15.92 -25.10
CA ALA A 60 -0.76 -16.71 -24.67
C ALA A 60 0.26 -16.88 -25.79
N GLU A 61 1.45 -16.34 -25.61
CA GLU A 61 2.57 -16.46 -26.53
C GLU A 61 3.47 -17.66 -26.17
N LYS A 62 4.17 -18.20 -27.18
CA LYS A 62 5.12 -19.32 -26.99
C LYS A 62 6.34 -18.91 -26.16
N GLU A 63 6.79 -17.68 -26.34
CA GLU A 63 7.90 -17.05 -25.60
C GLU A 63 7.35 -15.91 -24.73
N PRO A 64 6.83 -16.23 -23.53
CA PRO A 64 6.02 -15.28 -22.77
C PRO A 64 6.84 -14.18 -22.10
N GLN A 65 6.44 -12.93 -22.30
CA GLN A 65 6.87 -11.83 -21.45
C GLN A 65 5.92 -11.71 -20.25
N TYR A 66 6.38 -12.11 -19.07
CA TYR A 66 5.57 -12.04 -17.86
C TYR A 66 5.39 -10.61 -17.36
N VAL A 67 4.27 -10.36 -16.67
CA VAL A 67 4.01 -9.07 -16.00
C VAL A 67 4.98 -8.88 -14.82
N ALA A 68 5.35 -9.96 -14.12
CA ALA A 68 6.25 -9.89 -12.98
C ALA A 68 7.74 -9.83 -13.41
N PRO A 69 8.61 -9.14 -12.65
CA PRO A 69 8.31 -8.33 -11.47
C PRO A 69 7.71 -6.96 -11.84
N ASN A 70 6.61 -6.59 -11.20
CA ASN A 70 5.86 -5.34 -11.44
C ASN A 70 5.73 -4.50 -10.16
N PHE A 71 6.88 -4.13 -9.58
CA PHE A 71 6.92 -3.26 -8.40
C PHE A 71 7.96 -2.15 -8.58
N ARG A 72 7.74 -1.03 -7.90
CA ARG A 72 8.70 0.08 -7.79
C ARG A 72 9.64 -0.18 -6.60
N PRO A 73 10.96 -0.01 -6.73
CA PRO A 73 11.89 -0.08 -5.60
C PRO A 73 11.56 0.93 -4.49
N LEU A 74 12.04 0.66 -3.27
CA LEU A 74 11.88 1.58 -2.14
C LEU A 74 12.41 2.99 -2.47
N GLN A 75 11.72 4.00 -1.95
CA GLN A 75 12.06 5.41 -2.14
C GLN A 75 12.35 6.04 -0.78
N HIS A 76 13.23 7.05 -0.76
CA HIS A 76 13.56 7.76 0.48
C HIS A 76 12.33 8.43 1.11
N SER A 77 12.29 8.48 2.44
CA SER A 77 11.18 9.12 3.16
C SER A 77 11.22 10.64 3.10
N TYR A 78 12.40 11.24 2.91
CA TYR A 78 12.61 12.70 2.87
C TYR A 78 11.93 13.46 4.04
N GLY A 79 11.95 12.87 5.24
CA GLY A 79 11.37 13.48 6.43
C GLY A 79 9.83 13.56 6.44
N ARG A 80 9.14 12.90 5.50
CA ARG A 80 7.67 12.86 5.47
C ARG A 80 7.10 12.32 6.77
N LEU A 81 6.05 12.97 7.26
CA LEU A 81 5.30 12.52 8.42
C LEU A 81 4.51 11.26 8.08
N ILE A 82 4.74 10.21 8.87
CA ILE A 82 3.99 8.95 8.82
C ILE A 82 3.04 8.92 10.01
N ARG A 83 1.77 8.59 9.76
CA ARG A 83 0.72 8.50 10.80
C ARG A 83 0.18 7.07 10.86
N THR A 84 -0.34 6.65 12.00
CA THR A 84 -0.90 5.31 12.17
C THR A 84 -1.99 5.29 13.24
N ASN A 85 -2.93 4.35 13.15
CA ASN A 85 -3.85 4.02 14.23
C ASN A 85 -3.34 2.87 15.13
N ILE A 86 -2.15 2.33 14.84
CA ILE A 86 -1.55 1.23 15.61
C ILE A 86 -1.17 1.76 17.00
N ILE A 87 -1.81 1.22 18.03
CA ILE A 87 -1.49 1.53 19.42
C ILE A 87 -0.40 0.57 19.89
N ASN A 88 0.82 1.08 20.09
CA ASN A 88 1.87 0.31 20.71
C ASN A 88 1.64 0.21 22.24
N LYS A 89 1.20 -0.96 22.70
CA LYS A 89 0.96 -1.23 24.14
C LYS A 89 2.24 -1.15 24.98
N ASN A 90 3.41 -1.33 24.36
CA ASN A 90 4.72 -1.25 25.01
C ASN A 90 5.41 0.11 24.79
N ALA A 91 4.69 1.14 24.33
CA ALA A 91 5.26 2.46 24.20
C ALA A 91 5.72 2.95 25.58
N SER A 92 7.03 3.18 25.71
CA SER A 92 7.63 3.75 26.92
C SER A 92 6.96 5.08 27.25
N ILE A 93 6.96 5.45 28.53
CA ILE A 93 6.44 6.75 29.01
C ILE A 93 7.08 7.92 28.23
N GLU A 94 8.30 7.72 27.72
CA GLU A 94 9.03 8.70 26.90
C GLU A 94 8.36 9.00 25.55
N CYS A 95 7.70 8.00 24.94
CA CYS A 95 6.96 8.17 23.69
C CYS A 95 5.61 8.90 23.89
N LYS A 96 5.16 9.06 25.15
CA LYS A 96 3.94 9.80 25.51
C LYS A 96 4.17 11.30 25.69
N ARG A 97 5.40 11.80 25.51
CA ARG A 97 5.68 13.24 25.56
C ARG A 97 4.92 13.95 24.43
N HIS A 98 4.13 14.95 24.83
CA HIS A 98 3.25 15.78 24.01
C HIS A 98 3.79 16.02 22.59
N ILE A 99 3.33 15.21 21.62
CA ILE A 99 3.26 15.68 20.26
C ILE A 99 2.20 16.78 20.29
N THR A 100 2.63 18.05 20.22
CA THR A 100 1.73 19.19 20.00
C THR A 100 0.77 18.77 18.90
N VAL A 101 -0.55 18.80 19.14
CA VAL A 101 -1.56 18.31 18.20
C VAL A 101 -1.29 18.90 16.82
N SER A 102 -0.56 18.16 15.99
CA SER A 102 -0.14 18.62 14.69
C SER A 102 -1.33 18.41 13.80
N ARG A 103 -2.05 19.51 13.52
CA ARG A 103 -3.17 19.49 12.58
C ARG A 103 -2.60 19.17 11.21
N TYR A 104 -3.06 18.07 10.64
CA TYR A 104 -2.79 17.78 9.24
C TYR A 104 -3.47 18.85 8.38
N ARG A 105 -2.68 19.50 7.54
CA ARG A 105 -3.18 20.33 6.44
C ARG A 105 -2.81 19.61 5.16
N SER A 106 -3.80 19.19 4.39
CA SER A 106 -3.55 18.65 3.05
C SER A 106 -2.91 19.71 2.18
N ASN A 107 -2.07 19.29 1.23
CA ASN A 107 -1.51 20.19 0.22
C ASN A 107 -2.64 20.61 -0.74
N LEU A 108 -3.32 21.72 -0.45
CA LEU A 108 -4.42 22.29 -1.24
C LEU A 108 -3.99 22.88 -2.61
N GLY A 109 -2.78 22.59 -3.10
CA GLY A 109 -2.15 23.36 -4.19
C GLY A 109 -1.48 22.55 -5.31
N ARG A 110 -1.83 21.28 -5.52
CA ARG A 110 -1.31 20.47 -6.65
C ARG A 110 -2.44 19.73 -7.36
N THR A 111 -3.13 20.44 -8.26
CA THR A 111 -3.86 19.85 -9.39
C THR A 111 -2.92 19.76 -10.59
#